data_AF-A0A060ZBZ1-F1
#
_entry.id   AF-A0A060ZBZ1-F1
#
_cell.length_a   1.000
_cell.length_b   1.000
_cell.length_c   1.000
_cell.angle_alpha   90.00
_cell.angle_beta   90.00
_cell.angle_gamma   90.00
#
_symmetry.space_group_name_H-M   'P 1'
#
loop_
_entity.id
_entity.type
_entity.pdbx_description
1 polymer ?
#
loop_
_entity_poly.entity_id
_entity_poly.type
_entity_poly.pdbx_seq_one_letter_code
_entity_poly.pdbx_strand_id
1 'polypeptide(L)'
;MPLTTTPDTRSTSGISAAILNLLLPHHRTTAAAPGGAVAFPHQLRQIAGFVRAGEPVVFTLPGFPCKSPNPAKVLGHLPDQGERLSLGFLNTLCGEIERIHAPGARVIICSDGHVFGDLIRVPDDHIDAYADALGHLIREADLHRLSVFDLRDVLGDLPHGAKRARVHQRYAPTLEALRSEVRSEGHTLALYRGITRFLLDDTADFTGTRSALQRECRRRAYGVIQRSRAWGDLIAEHHPRAVRLSIHPQPIGAAKFGIRLLDAPDVWTTPWHSAALHRTDGTWTLMPRTRAEQLGRLVHRHGGPSHYEQD
;
A
#
# COMPACT_ATOMS: atom_id res chain seq x y z
N MET A 1 14.29 -47.05 -14.71
CA MET A 1 14.77 -45.78 -15.25
C MET A 1 14.09 -44.65 -14.49
N PRO A 2 14.81 -43.78 -13.77
CA PRO A 2 14.21 -42.57 -13.24
C PRO A 2 14.06 -41.57 -14.41
N LEU A 3 12.87 -41.00 -14.54
CA LEU A 3 12.61 -39.87 -15.44
C LEU A 3 13.45 -38.69 -14.95
N THR A 4 14.51 -38.39 -15.68
CA THR A 4 15.32 -37.19 -15.52
C THR A 4 14.43 -35.98 -15.83
N THR A 5 13.96 -35.28 -14.80
CA THR A 5 13.36 -33.96 -14.97
C THR A 5 14.42 -33.03 -15.56
N THR A 6 14.20 -32.61 -16.79
CA THR A 6 15.00 -31.59 -17.47
C THR A 6 15.08 -30.35 -16.59
N PRO A 7 16.26 -29.78 -16.30
CA PRO A 7 16.33 -28.50 -15.59
C PRO A 7 15.67 -27.43 -16.46
N ASP A 8 14.75 -26.64 -15.90
CA ASP A 8 14.18 -25.46 -16.57
C ASP A 8 15.33 -24.48 -16.84
N THR A 9 15.79 -24.41 -18.08
CA THR A 9 17.02 -23.71 -18.52
C THR A 9 16.82 -22.21 -18.66
N ARG A 10 15.94 -21.58 -17.87
CA ARG A 10 15.85 -20.12 -17.85
C ARG A 10 16.97 -19.54 -17.01
N SER A 11 17.77 -18.66 -17.61
CA SER A 11 18.77 -17.90 -16.87
C SER A 11 18.11 -17.08 -15.77
N THR A 12 18.81 -16.81 -14.67
CA THR A 12 18.33 -15.92 -13.59
C THR A 12 17.79 -14.60 -14.14
N SER A 13 18.43 -14.06 -15.17
CA SER A 13 18.00 -12.84 -15.86
C SER A 13 16.65 -13.02 -16.55
N GLY A 14 16.44 -14.16 -17.23
CA GLY A 14 15.17 -14.48 -17.90
C GLY A 14 14.01 -14.63 -16.90
N ILE A 15 14.21 -15.38 -15.81
CA ILE A 15 13.20 -15.54 -14.75
C ILE A 15 12.89 -14.19 -14.10
N SER A 16 13.91 -13.40 -13.75
CA SER A 16 13.72 -12.10 -13.09
C SER A 16 12.95 -11.11 -13.97
N ALA A 17 13.26 -11.07 -15.27
CA ALA A 17 12.53 -10.25 -16.23
C ALA A 17 11.09 -10.72 -16.41
N ALA A 18 10.84 -12.03 -16.45
CA ALA A 18 9.49 -12.59 -16.55
C ALA A 18 8.64 -12.25 -15.31
N ILE A 19 9.20 -12.38 -14.10
CA ILE A 19 8.53 -11.96 -12.86
C ILE A 19 8.21 -10.46 -12.91
N LEU A 20 9.18 -9.62 -13.28
CA LEU A 20 8.94 -8.18 -13.35
C LEU A 20 7.88 -7.83 -14.40
N ASN A 21 7.86 -8.51 -15.55
CA ASN A 21 6.85 -8.32 -16.58
C ASN A 21 5.42 -8.64 -16.10
N LEU A 22 5.24 -9.53 -15.11
CA LEU A 22 3.93 -9.71 -14.46
C LEU A 22 3.51 -8.49 -13.63
N LEU A 23 4.46 -7.73 -13.07
CA LEU A 23 4.18 -6.55 -12.26
C LEU A 23 3.85 -5.32 -13.11
N LEU A 24 4.44 -5.21 -14.30
CA LEU A 24 4.37 -4.00 -15.14
C LEU A 24 2.95 -3.57 -15.55
N PRO A 25 2.01 -4.47 -15.89
CA PRO A 25 0.61 -4.09 -16.15
C PRO A 25 -0.05 -3.38 -14.96
N HIS A 26 0.43 -3.66 -13.75
CA HIS A 26 -0.05 -3.09 -12.49
C HIS A 26 0.82 -1.93 -11.99
N HIS A 27 1.79 -1.46 -12.79
CA HIS A 27 2.65 -0.36 -12.40
C HIS A 27 1.83 0.93 -12.19
N ARG A 28 1.90 1.45 -10.97
CA ARG A 28 1.27 2.71 -10.56
C ARG A 28 2.26 3.83 -10.84
N THR A 29 2.02 4.57 -11.91
CA THR A 29 2.90 5.65 -12.35
C THR A 29 2.12 6.80 -12.97
N THR A 30 2.73 7.99 -12.97
CA THR A 30 2.24 9.18 -13.68
C THR A 30 2.95 9.37 -15.02
N ALA A 31 3.85 8.45 -15.41
CA ALA A 31 4.53 8.49 -16.70
C ALA A 31 3.56 8.26 -17.86
N ALA A 32 3.80 8.93 -18.99
CA ALA A 32 2.94 8.85 -20.17
C ALA A 32 2.99 7.49 -20.88
N ALA A 33 4.11 6.76 -20.76
CA ALA A 33 4.30 5.44 -21.35
C ALA A 33 4.88 4.46 -20.32
N PRO A 34 4.44 3.19 -20.32
CA PRO A 34 5.01 2.16 -19.48
C PRO A 34 6.44 1.82 -19.96
N GLY A 35 7.37 1.70 -19.02
CA GLY A 35 8.72 1.18 -19.31
C GLY A 35 8.74 -0.34 -19.35
N GLY A 36 9.63 -0.92 -20.16
CA GLY A 36 9.92 -2.36 -20.10
C GLY A 36 10.76 -2.74 -18.87
N ALA A 37 10.91 -4.05 -18.61
CA ALA A 37 11.60 -4.57 -17.43
C ALA A 37 12.99 -3.95 -17.19
N VAL A 38 13.76 -3.71 -18.25
CA VAL A 38 15.12 -3.13 -18.19
C VAL A 38 15.16 -1.75 -17.54
N ALA A 39 14.04 -1.02 -17.52
CA ALA A 39 13.93 0.31 -16.92
C ALA A 39 13.74 0.26 -15.39
N PHE A 40 13.73 -0.93 -14.77
CA PHE A 40 13.54 -1.15 -13.34
C PHE A 40 14.73 -1.95 -12.75
N PRO A 41 15.96 -1.40 -12.81
CA PRO A 41 17.17 -2.13 -12.43
C PRO A 41 17.22 -2.50 -10.94
N HIS A 42 16.60 -1.70 -10.06
CA HIS A 42 16.53 -2.00 -8.64
C HIS A 42 15.71 -3.28 -8.38
N GLN A 43 14.51 -3.35 -8.97
CA GLN A 43 13.61 -4.49 -8.81
C GLN A 43 14.21 -5.74 -9.45
N LEU A 44 14.79 -5.64 -10.66
CA LEU A 44 15.48 -6.76 -11.30
C LEU A 44 16.61 -7.30 -10.42
N ARG A 45 17.44 -6.43 -9.84
CA ARG A 45 18.54 -6.85 -8.96
C ARG A 45 18.04 -7.56 -7.71
N GLN A 46 16.99 -7.04 -7.08
CA GLN A 46 16.41 -7.63 -5.87
C GLN A 46 15.77 -8.99 -6.18
N ILE A 47 14.97 -9.09 -7.25
CA ILE A 47 14.35 -10.35 -7.71
C ILE A 47 15.43 -11.38 -8.04
N ALA A 48 16.45 -11.00 -8.81
CA ALA A 48 17.55 -11.88 -9.18
C ALA A 48 18.30 -12.45 -7.96
N GLY A 49 18.37 -11.70 -6.86
CA GLY A 49 18.91 -12.17 -5.59
C GLY A 49 18.16 -13.39 -5.05
N PHE A 50 16.82 -13.33 -5.01
CA PHE A 50 15.98 -14.47 -4.58
C PHE A 50 16.02 -15.63 -5.58
N VAL A 51 15.94 -15.33 -6.88
CA VAL A 51 15.96 -16.35 -7.93
C VAL A 51 17.26 -17.15 -7.88
N ARG A 52 18.42 -16.49 -7.74
CA ARG A 52 19.72 -17.17 -7.63
C ARG A 52 19.83 -18.03 -6.37
N ALA A 53 19.20 -17.60 -5.29
CA ALA A 53 19.17 -18.34 -4.03
C ALA A 53 18.15 -19.50 -4.03
N GLY A 54 17.30 -19.62 -5.07
CA GLY A 54 16.22 -20.61 -5.06
C GLY A 54 15.16 -20.33 -3.98
N GLU A 55 15.01 -19.08 -3.58
CA GLU A 55 14.11 -18.66 -2.49
C GLU A 55 12.84 -17.97 -3.04
N PRO A 56 11.72 -17.97 -2.29
CA PRO A 56 10.56 -17.17 -2.66
C PRO A 56 10.91 -15.68 -2.75
N VAL A 57 10.40 -14.99 -3.78
CA VAL A 57 10.57 -13.54 -3.89
C VAL A 57 9.75 -12.85 -2.79
N VAL A 58 10.42 -12.08 -1.92
CA VAL A 58 9.76 -11.36 -0.84
C VAL A 58 9.49 -9.92 -1.26
N PHE A 59 8.22 -9.51 -1.20
CA PHE A 59 7.78 -8.14 -1.38
C PHE A 59 7.40 -7.52 -0.05
N THR A 60 7.70 -6.23 0.15
CA THR A 60 7.13 -5.44 1.23
C THR A 60 6.22 -4.36 0.65
N LEU A 61 5.04 -4.18 1.24
CA LEU A 61 4.04 -3.20 0.78
C LEU A 61 3.53 -2.38 1.96
N PRO A 62 4.02 -1.14 2.16
CA PRO A 62 3.39 -0.20 3.08
C PRO A 62 2.00 0.16 2.57
N GLY A 63 1.02 0.01 3.43
CA GLY A 63 -0.38 0.28 3.13
C GLY A 63 -1.31 -0.52 4.03
N PHE A 64 -2.62 -0.39 3.80
CA PHE A 64 -3.66 -0.89 4.69
C PHE A 64 -3.52 -0.36 6.15
N PRO A 65 -3.43 0.97 6.35
CA PRO A 65 -3.29 1.55 7.69
C PRO A 65 -4.56 1.45 8.52
N CYS A 66 -5.64 1.97 7.96
CA CYS A 66 -6.99 2.14 8.52
C CYS A 66 -7.85 2.78 7.42
N LYS A 67 -9.18 2.71 7.53
CA LYS A 67 -10.08 3.48 6.65
C LYS A 67 -9.94 5.00 6.90
N SER A 68 -10.20 5.78 5.85
CA SER A 68 -10.28 7.24 5.90
C SER A 68 -11.23 7.70 7.02
N PRO A 69 -10.90 8.77 7.77
CA PRO A 69 -11.84 9.36 8.72
C PRO A 69 -12.98 10.13 8.02
N ASN A 70 -12.94 10.32 6.70
CA ASN A 70 -14.00 10.99 5.97
C ASN A 70 -15.12 10.01 5.56
N PRO A 71 -16.33 10.11 6.14
CA PRO A 71 -17.44 9.20 5.84
C PRO A 71 -17.99 9.35 4.42
N ALA A 72 -17.63 10.42 3.70
CA ALA A 72 -17.97 10.55 2.28
C ALA A 72 -17.15 9.62 1.38
N LYS A 73 -16.01 9.10 1.87
CA LYS A 73 -15.07 8.29 1.10
C LYS A 73 -15.25 6.79 1.32
N VAL A 74 -15.61 6.37 2.54
CA VAL A 74 -15.59 4.96 2.98
C VAL A 74 -16.90 4.54 3.64
N LEU A 75 -17.19 3.23 3.66
CA LEU A 75 -18.42 2.65 4.23
C LEU A 75 -18.43 2.57 5.77
N GLY A 76 -17.25 2.60 6.40
CA GLY A 76 -17.06 2.47 7.84
C GLY A 76 -15.57 2.49 8.18
N HIS A 77 -15.22 2.16 9.43
CA HIS A 77 -13.82 2.13 9.87
C HIS A 77 -13.14 0.76 9.65
N LEU A 78 -13.89 -0.30 9.36
CA LEU A 78 -13.38 -1.65 9.10
C LEU A 78 -13.08 -1.89 7.61
N PRO A 79 -12.20 -2.85 7.27
CA PRO A 79 -12.01 -3.32 5.90
C PRO A 79 -13.33 -3.77 5.25
N ASP A 80 -13.49 -3.47 3.97
CA ASP A 80 -14.67 -3.86 3.19
C ASP A 80 -14.26 -4.62 1.92
N GLN A 81 -15.15 -4.69 0.91
CA GLN A 81 -14.88 -5.42 -0.33
C GLN A 81 -13.63 -4.87 -1.06
N GLY A 82 -13.31 -3.59 -0.92
CA GLY A 82 -12.12 -3.00 -1.53
C GLY A 82 -10.84 -3.66 -1.02
N GLU A 83 -10.71 -3.84 0.29
CA GLU A 83 -9.58 -4.57 0.88
C GLU A 83 -9.59 -6.04 0.47
N ARG A 84 -10.74 -6.72 0.52
CA ARG A 84 -10.84 -8.15 0.16
C ARG A 84 -10.35 -8.42 -1.25
N LEU A 85 -10.79 -7.61 -2.22
CA LEU A 85 -10.36 -7.72 -3.62
C LEU A 85 -8.86 -7.41 -3.78
N SER A 86 -8.36 -6.41 -3.06
CA SER A 86 -6.94 -6.02 -3.13
C SER A 86 -6.01 -7.09 -2.56
N LEU A 87 -6.39 -7.72 -1.44
CA LEU A 87 -5.67 -8.84 -0.86
C LEU A 87 -5.71 -10.05 -1.80
N GLY A 88 -6.87 -10.37 -2.35
CA GLY A 88 -7.02 -11.44 -3.36
C GLY A 88 -6.11 -11.22 -4.57
N PHE A 89 -6.07 -9.99 -5.10
CA PHE A 89 -5.15 -9.61 -6.18
C PHE A 89 -3.68 -9.89 -5.83
N LEU A 90 -3.21 -9.45 -4.67
CA LEU A 90 -1.82 -9.63 -4.25
C LEU A 90 -1.48 -11.13 -4.08
N ASN A 91 -2.40 -11.92 -3.53
CA ASN A 91 -2.21 -13.36 -3.36
C ASN A 91 -2.15 -14.08 -4.72
N THR A 92 -3.06 -13.75 -5.64
CA THR A 92 -3.05 -14.27 -7.01
C THR A 92 -1.76 -13.91 -7.73
N LEU A 93 -1.32 -12.66 -7.63
CA LEU A 93 -0.06 -12.21 -8.24
C LEU A 93 1.14 -13.04 -7.76
N CYS A 94 1.19 -13.38 -6.47
CA CYS A 94 2.23 -14.25 -5.96
C CYS A 94 2.13 -15.69 -6.49
N GLY A 95 0.92 -16.20 -6.71
CA GLY A 95 0.68 -17.50 -7.36
C GLY A 95 1.09 -17.52 -8.84
N GLU A 96 0.91 -16.42 -9.57
CA GLU A 96 1.41 -16.30 -10.94
C GLU A 96 2.95 -16.31 -10.99
N ILE A 97 3.61 -15.69 -10.01
CA ILE A 97 5.07 -15.72 -9.89
C ILE A 97 5.57 -17.15 -9.64
N GLU A 98 4.84 -17.95 -8.86
CA GLU A 98 5.19 -19.36 -8.58
C GLU A 98 5.23 -20.23 -9.84
N ARG A 99 4.38 -19.93 -10.84
CA ARG A 99 4.40 -20.61 -12.14
C ARG A 99 5.65 -20.26 -12.98
N ILE A 100 6.31 -19.14 -12.68
CA ILE A 100 7.54 -18.69 -13.35
C ILE A 100 8.79 -19.12 -12.56
N HIS A 101 8.69 -19.15 -11.24
CA HIS A 101 9.76 -19.45 -10.30
C HIS A 101 9.18 -20.31 -9.18
N ALA A 102 9.43 -21.62 -9.21
CA ALA A 102 8.77 -22.62 -8.37
C ALA A 102 8.74 -22.31 -6.84
N PRO A 103 9.77 -21.69 -6.23
CA PRO A 103 9.68 -21.24 -4.83
C PRO A 103 8.60 -20.18 -4.56
N GLY A 104 8.07 -19.52 -5.58
CA GLY A 104 6.97 -18.58 -5.48
C GLY A 104 7.36 -17.18 -5.00
N ALA A 105 6.37 -16.50 -4.43
CA ALA A 105 6.49 -15.17 -3.88
C ALA A 105 5.58 -15.01 -2.67
N ARG A 106 5.89 -14.01 -1.84
CA ARG A 106 5.03 -13.57 -0.74
C ARG A 106 5.05 -12.06 -0.60
N VAL A 107 3.94 -11.50 -0.13
CA VAL A 107 3.83 -10.08 0.21
C VAL A 107 3.70 -9.93 1.72
N ILE A 108 4.59 -9.12 2.28
CA ILE A 108 4.49 -8.64 3.65
C ILE A 108 3.82 -7.27 3.59
N ILE A 109 2.57 -7.21 4.05
CA ILE A 109 1.79 -5.98 4.18
C ILE A 109 2.29 -5.25 5.41
N CYS A 110 2.99 -4.15 5.20
CA CYS A 110 3.57 -3.37 6.28
C CYS A 110 2.59 -2.28 6.72
N SER A 111 1.60 -2.63 7.54
CA SER A 111 0.55 -1.69 7.97
C SER A 111 1.15 -0.50 8.71
N ASP A 112 0.78 0.69 8.27
CA ASP A 112 1.32 1.96 8.74
C ASP A 112 0.30 2.77 9.58
N GLY A 113 -0.80 2.15 10.01
CA GLY A 113 -1.85 2.81 10.79
C GLY A 113 -1.31 3.44 12.08
N HIS A 114 -0.70 2.64 12.97
CA HIS A 114 -0.17 3.13 14.24
C HIS A 114 1.04 4.06 14.07
N VAL A 115 1.68 4.04 12.91
CA VAL A 115 2.71 5.03 12.56
C VAL A 115 2.07 6.41 12.40
N PHE A 116 0.85 6.52 11.86
CA PHE A 116 0.25 7.79 11.45
C PHE A 116 -0.94 8.27 12.29
N GLY A 117 -1.59 7.42 13.09
CA GLY A 117 -2.92 7.67 13.69
C GLY A 117 -3.22 9.11 14.13
N ASP A 118 -2.40 9.70 14.98
CA ASP A 118 -2.56 11.09 15.46
C ASP A 118 -2.38 12.15 14.36
N LEU A 119 -1.52 11.91 13.37
CA LEU A 119 -1.33 12.82 12.24
C LEU A 119 -2.48 12.76 11.23
N ILE A 120 -3.12 11.61 11.07
CA ILE A 120 -4.30 11.44 10.20
C ILE A 120 -5.63 11.58 10.94
N ARG A 121 -5.58 11.74 12.27
CA ARG A 121 -6.75 11.87 13.17
C ARG A 121 -7.66 10.65 13.14
N VAL A 122 -7.06 9.46 13.13
CA VAL A 122 -7.77 8.20 13.33
C VAL A 122 -7.38 7.66 14.72
N PRO A 123 -8.37 7.38 15.59
CA PRO A 123 -8.12 6.76 16.90
C PRO A 123 -7.35 5.44 16.80
N ASP A 124 -6.49 5.16 17.77
CA ASP A 124 -5.67 3.94 17.76
C ASP A 124 -6.53 2.66 17.87
N ASP A 125 -7.66 2.68 18.59
CA ASP A 125 -8.61 1.57 18.68
C ASP A 125 -9.29 1.25 17.34
N HIS A 126 -9.57 2.27 16.51
CA HIS A 126 -10.02 2.07 15.13
C HIS A 126 -8.93 1.43 14.26
N ILE A 127 -7.66 1.76 14.50
CA ILE A 127 -6.52 1.16 13.78
C ILE A 127 -6.34 -0.30 14.20
N ASP A 128 -6.39 -0.59 15.51
CA ASP A 128 -6.34 -1.96 16.04
C ASP A 128 -7.48 -2.81 15.43
N ALA A 129 -8.71 -2.30 15.46
CA ALA A 129 -9.88 -2.99 14.89
C ALA A 129 -9.74 -3.23 13.37
N TYR A 130 -9.22 -2.26 12.62
CA TYR A 130 -8.96 -2.42 11.20
C TYR A 130 -7.91 -3.49 10.92
N ALA A 131 -6.78 -3.46 11.66
CA ALA A 131 -5.69 -4.40 11.48
C ALA A 131 -6.11 -5.83 11.83
N ASP A 132 -6.88 -6.01 12.91
CA ASP A 132 -7.40 -7.32 13.33
C ASP A 132 -8.40 -7.88 12.32
N ALA A 133 -9.30 -7.03 11.81
CA ALA A 133 -10.23 -7.40 10.74
C ALA A 133 -9.50 -7.73 9.43
N LEU A 134 -8.42 -7.02 9.08
CA LEU A 134 -7.60 -7.33 7.91
C LEU A 134 -6.93 -8.70 8.06
N GLY A 135 -6.38 -9.01 9.24
CA GLY A 135 -5.84 -10.32 9.57
C GLY A 135 -6.90 -11.44 9.53
N HIS A 136 -8.14 -11.13 9.92
CA HIS A 136 -9.27 -12.06 9.76
C HIS A 136 -9.58 -12.32 8.28
N LEU A 137 -9.66 -11.27 7.44
CA LEU A 137 -9.91 -11.42 5.99
C LEU A 137 -8.87 -12.32 5.32
N ILE A 138 -7.59 -12.16 5.66
CA ILE A 138 -6.49 -12.97 5.11
C ILE A 138 -6.67 -14.45 5.47
N ARG A 139 -7.02 -14.76 6.73
CA ARG A 139 -7.24 -16.13 7.20
C ARG A 139 -8.51 -16.75 6.64
N GLU A 140 -9.61 -16.01 6.65
CA GLU A 140 -10.92 -16.47 6.17
C GLU A 140 -10.86 -16.83 4.67
N ALA A 141 -10.13 -16.06 3.87
CA ALA A 141 -9.97 -16.29 2.44
C ALA A 141 -8.77 -17.20 2.08
N ASP A 142 -8.11 -17.82 3.06
CA ASP A 142 -6.95 -18.71 2.89
C ASP A 142 -5.81 -18.10 2.02
N LEU A 143 -5.53 -16.81 2.24
CA LEU A 143 -4.54 -16.04 1.47
C LEU A 143 -3.11 -16.27 2.01
N HIS A 144 -2.63 -17.51 1.93
CA HIS A 144 -1.38 -18.00 2.51
C HIS A 144 -0.09 -17.35 1.95
N ARG A 145 -0.15 -16.59 0.84
CA ARG A 145 1.01 -15.84 0.32
C ARG A 145 1.15 -14.44 0.93
N LEU A 146 0.26 -14.08 1.86
CA LEU A 146 0.24 -12.78 2.53
C LEU A 146 0.56 -12.90 4.01
N SER A 147 1.21 -11.89 4.55
CA SER A 147 1.44 -11.70 5.98
C SER A 147 1.35 -10.22 6.32
N VAL A 148 1.10 -9.89 7.59
CA VAL A 148 1.08 -8.50 8.08
C VAL A 148 2.30 -8.26 8.95
N PHE A 149 2.82 -7.04 8.89
CA PHE A 149 3.90 -6.52 9.72
C PHE A 149 3.56 -5.10 10.17
N ASP A 150 3.45 -4.86 11.47
CA ASP A 150 3.11 -3.55 12.03
C ASP A 150 3.96 -3.22 13.29
N LEU A 151 3.65 -2.12 13.97
CA LEU A 151 4.40 -1.70 15.16
C LEU A 151 4.23 -2.63 16.37
N ARG A 152 3.18 -3.46 16.42
CA ARG A 152 2.97 -4.49 17.45
C ARG A 152 4.00 -5.61 17.28
N ASP A 153 4.34 -5.99 16.05
CA ASP A 153 5.39 -7.00 15.77
C ASP A 153 6.78 -6.55 16.22
N VAL A 154 7.06 -5.24 16.16
CA VAL A 154 8.39 -4.69 16.44
C VAL A 154 8.56 -4.29 17.90
N LEU A 155 7.50 -3.75 18.50
CA LEU A 155 7.57 -3.07 19.80
C LEU A 155 6.61 -3.65 20.84
N GLY A 156 5.92 -4.76 20.52
CA GLY A 156 5.07 -5.51 21.44
C GLY A 156 3.92 -4.68 22.01
N ASP A 157 3.71 -4.78 23.32
CA ASP A 157 2.59 -4.16 24.04
C ASP A 157 2.85 -2.71 24.48
N LEU A 158 3.92 -2.08 23.99
CA LEU A 158 4.17 -0.66 24.31
C LEU A 158 2.97 0.20 23.90
N PRO A 159 2.62 1.24 24.68
CA PRO A 159 1.58 2.18 24.32
C PRO A 159 1.83 2.80 22.93
N HIS A 160 0.78 3.00 22.14
CA HIS A 160 0.88 3.47 20.75
C HIS A 160 1.68 4.77 20.59
N GLY A 161 1.50 5.72 21.50
CA GLY A 161 2.30 6.96 21.54
C GLY A 161 3.79 6.71 21.77
N ALA A 162 4.15 5.77 22.64
CA ALA A 162 5.54 5.39 22.91
C ALA A 162 6.17 4.67 21.71
N LYS A 163 5.41 3.80 21.03
CA LYS A 163 5.84 3.16 19.77
C LYS A 163 6.18 4.21 18.72
N ARG A 164 5.27 5.18 18.48
CA ARG A 164 5.49 6.29 17.54
C ARG A 164 6.73 7.11 17.90
N ALA A 165 6.90 7.47 19.18
CA ALA A 165 8.04 8.26 19.63
C ALA A 165 9.37 7.54 19.39
N ARG A 166 9.44 6.24 19.69
CA ARG A 166 10.67 5.44 19.52
C ARG A 166 11.07 5.29 18.05
N VAL A 167 10.11 5.03 17.16
CA VAL A 167 10.36 4.96 15.71
C VAL A 167 10.78 6.32 15.17
N HIS A 168 10.10 7.40 15.60
CA HIS A 168 10.44 8.75 15.17
C HIS A 168 11.86 9.14 15.60
N GLN A 169 12.22 8.91 16.86
CA GLN A 169 13.54 9.25 17.39
C GLN A 169 14.67 8.51 16.66
N ARG A 170 14.45 7.26 16.27
CA ARG A 170 15.48 6.44 15.64
C ARG A 170 15.65 6.70 14.15
N TYR A 171 14.57 6.93 13.41
CA TYR A 171 14.61 6.91 11.94
C TYR A 171 14.08 8.19 11.27
N ALA A 172 13.36 9.08 11.96
CA ALA A 172 12.80 10.24 11.29
C ALA A 172 13.89 11.30 11.01
N PRO A 173 13.92 11.91 9.80
CA PRO A 173 14.77 13.06 9.56
C PRO A 173 14.29 14.24 10.41
N THR A 174 15.19 15.19 10.68
CA THR A 174 14.79 16.42 11.39
C THR A 174 13.82 17.24 10.52
N LEU A 175 12.97 18.03 11.19
CA LEU A 175 12.02 18.90 10.48
C LEU A 175 12.75 19.96 9.64
N GLU A 176 13.91 20.41 10.10
CA GLU A 176 14.74 21.37 9.37
C GLU A 176 15.30 20.78 8.08
N ALA A 177 15.90 19.58 8.14
CA ALA A 177 16.39 18.88 6.96
C ALA A 177 15.26 18.67 5.95
N LEU A 178 14.11 18.19 6.41
CA LEU A 178 12.96 17.97 5.53
C LEU A 178 12.43 19.29 4.92
N ARG A 179 12.41 20.39 5.67
CA ARG A 179 12.04 21.71 5.12
C ARG A 179 13.02 22.19 4.06
N SER A 180 14.31 21.94 4.26
CA SER A 180 15.34 22.25 3.28
C SER A 180 15.10 21.48 1.99
N GLU A 181 14.91 20.16 2.08
CA GLU A 181 14.63 19.30 0.92
C GLU A 181 13.35 19.68 0.19
N VAL A 182 12.26 20.02 0.90
CA VAL A 182 11.02 20.49 0.26
C VAL A 182 11.23 21.76 -0.57
N ARG A 183 12.23 22.60 -0.22
CA ARG A 183 12.56 23.81 -0.98
C ARG A 183 13.48 23.54 -2.17
N SER A 184 14.40 22.58 -2.05
CA SER A 184 15.44 22.32 -3.05
C SER A 184 15.11 21.18 -4.01
N GLU A 185 14.27 20.22 -3.62
CA GLU A 185 14.00 19.01 -4.38
C GLU A 185 12.56 18.95 -4.90
N GLY A 186 12.41 18.98 -6.23
CA GLY A 186 11.09 18.97 -6.88
C GLY A 186 10.23 17.74 -6.53
N HIS A 187 10.85 16.58 -6.36
CA HIS A 187 10.14 15.35 -5.97
C HIS A 187 9.59 15.43 -4.53
N THR A 188 10.41 15.87 -3.57
CA THR A 188 10.00 16.01 -2.17
C THR A 188 8.91 17.08 -2.01
N LEU A 189 8.97 18.16 -2.79
CA LEU A 189 7.90 19.16 -2.88
C LEU A 189 6.59 18.57 -3.42
N ALA A 190 6.66 17.74 -4.46
CA ALA A 190 5.48 17.07 -5.03
C ALA A 190 4.83 16.13 -4.01
N LEU A 191 5.63 15.35 -3.27
CA LEU A 191 5.14 14.49 -2.18
C LEU A 191 4.45 15.32 -1.08
N TYR A 192 5.07 16.42 -0.63
CA TYR A 192 4.49 17.32 0.37
C TYR A 192 3.15 17.92 -0.07
N ARG A 193 3.05 18.34 -1.33
CA ARG A 193 1.79 18.85 -1.91
C ARG A 193 0.72 17.75 -1.96
N GLY A 194 1.10 16.54 -2.39
CA GLY A 194 0.20 15.37 -2.45
C GLY A 194 -0.36 15.01 -1.08
N ILE A 195 0.50 14.90 -0.07
CA ILE A 195 0.09 14.61 1.32
C ILE A 195 -0.77 15.74 1.89
N THR A 196 -0.45 17.01 1.61
CA THR A 196 -1.27 18.14 2.08
C THR A 196 -2.69 18.07 1.50
N ARG A 197 -2.82 17.78 0.20
CA ARG A 197 -4.12 17.58 -0.46
C ARG A 197 -4.86 16.40 0.16
N PHE A 198 -4.18 15.28 0.34
CA PHE A 198 -4.74 14.10 0.97
C PHE A 198 -5.31 14.38 2.37
N LEU A 199 -4.55 15.07 3.23
CA LEU A 199 -5.01 15.45 4.57
C LEU A 199 -6.19 16.44 4.55
N LEU A 200 -6.27 17.29 3.52
CA LEU A 200 -7.43 18.16 3.31
C LEU A 200 -8.67 17.35 2.95
N ASP A 201 -8.55 16.45 1.99
CA ASP A 201 -9.67 15.64 1.49
C ASP A 201 -10.19 14.67 2.55
N ASP A 202 -9.35 14.24 3.48
CA ASP A 202 -9.73 13.37 4.61
C ASP A 202 -10.35 14.12 5.80
N THR A 203 -10.29 15.45 5.83
CA THR A 203 -10.88 16.23 6.92
C THR A 203 -12.28 16.70 6.54
N ALA A 204 -13.33 15.96 6.96
CA ALA A 204 -14.72 16.32 6.69
C ALA A 204 -15.27 17.38 7.66
N ASP A 205 -15.06 17.20 8.96
CA ASP A 205 -15.79 17.95 10.01
C ASP A 205 -14.99 19.12 10.60
N PHE A 206 -14.28 19.88 9.77
CA PHE A 206 -13.51 21.04 10.27
C PHE A 206 -14.40 22.27 10.50
N THR A 207 -14.47 22.73 11.74
CA THR A 207 -15.32 23.86 12.16
C THR A 207 -14.73 25.25 11.89
N GLY A 208 -13.47 25.34 11.48
CA GLY A 208 -12.79 26.60 11.18
C GLY A 208 -12.81 26.99 9.69
N THR A 209 -12.05 28.03 9.33
CA THR A 209 -11.95 28.47 7.93
C THR A 209 -11.14 27.50 7.07
N ARG A 210 -11.45 27.44 5.76
CA ARG A 210 -10.67 26.64 4.79
C ARG A 210 -9.17 26.96 4.82
N SER A 211 -8.80 28.23 5.01
CA SER A 211 -7.41 28.66 5.15
C SER A 211 -6.76 28.15 6.42
N ALA A 212 -7.49 28.10 7.55
CA ALA A 212 -6.99 27.53 8.79
C ALA A 212 -6.73 26.01 8.64
N LEU A 213 -7.68 25.29 8.02
CA LEU A 213 -7.50 23.87 7.70
C LEU A 213 -6.28 23.64 6.81
N GLN A 214 -6.12 24.43 5.76
CA GLN A 214 -4.97 24.32 4.85
C GLN A 214 -3.64 24.54 5.57
N ARG A 215 -3.54 25.54 6.47
CA ARG A 215 -2.34 25.75 7.28
C ARG A 215 -2.06 24.58 8.21
N GLU A 216 -3.09 24.02 8.82
CA GLU A 216 -2.95 22.86 9.70
C GLU A 216 -2.49 21.61 8.92
N CYS A 217 -3.12 21.29 7.79
CA CYS A 217 -2.74 20.15 6.96
C CYS A 217 -1.30 20.29 6.43
N ARG A 218 -0.89 21.50 6.03
CA ARG A 218 0.52 21.79 5.65
C ARG A 218 1.50 21.48 6.79
N ARG A 219 1.16 21.87 8.02
CA ARG A 219 1.99 21.56 9.21
C ARG A 219 2.06 20.05 9.46
N ARG A 220 0.93 19.34 9.45
CA ARG A 220 0.86 17.88 9.65
C ARG A 220 1.56 17.09 8.54
N ALA A 221 1.54 17.58 7.30
CA ALA A 221 2.16 16.90 6.16
C ALA A 221 3.66 16.66 6.36
N TYR A 222 4.39 17.57 7.01
CA TYR A 222 5.79 17.33 7.39
C TYR A 222 5.94 16.12 8.32
N GLY A 223 5.11 16.02 9.35
CA GLY A 223 5.09 14.87 10.25
C GLY A 223 4.79 13.55 9.52
N VAL A 224 3.86 13.58 8.56
CA VAL A 224 3.52 12.39 7.76
C VAL A 224 4.72 11.96 6.91
N ILE A 225 5.45 12.89 6.29
CA ILE A 225 6.66 12.54 5.51
C ILE A 225 7.76 11.99 6.43
N GLN A 226 8.01 12.64 7.57
CA GLN A 226 9.00 12.18 8.55
C GLN A 226 8.72 10.72 8.96
N ARG A 227 7.46 10.42 9.29
CA ARG A 227 7.06 9.09 9.72
C ARG A 227 7.00 8.08 8.58
N SER A 228 6.67 8.50 7.37
CA SER A 228 6.75 7.64 6.18
C SER A 228 8.18 7.20 5.87
N ARG A 229 9.16 8.10 6.03
CA ARG A 229 10.59 7.77 5.92
C ARG A 229 11.03 6.85 7.06
N ALA A 230 10.69 7.21 8.29
CA ALA A 230 11.01 6.40 9.46
C ALA A 230 10.49 4.95 9.35
N TRP A 231 9.24 4.80 8.89
CA TRP A 231 8.65 3.48 8.63
C TRP A 231 9.34 2.75 7.47
N GLY A 232 9.72 3.49 6.43
CA GLY A 232 10.52 2.98 5.32
C GLY A 232 11.82 2.34 5.79
N ASP A 233 12.57 3.04 6.63
CA ASP A 233 13.88 2.60 7.13
C ASP A 233 13.75 1.45 8.11
N LEU A 234 12.75 1.49 9.00
CA LEU A 234 12.44 0.37 9.89
C LEU A 234 12.11 -0.90 9.10
N ILE A 235 11.28 -0.80 8.05
CA ILE A 235 10.99 -1.97 7.21
C ILE A 235 12.24 -2.45 6.48
N ALA A 236 13.10 -1.55 6.00
CA ALA A 236 14.36 -1.92 5.36
C ALA A 236 15.31 -2.64 6.34
N GLU A 237 15.30 -2.28 7.62
CA GLU A 237 16.08 -2.99 8.66
C GLU A 237 15.57 -4.42 8.87
N HIS A 238 14.25 -4.62 8.92
CA HIS A 238 13.65 -5.95 9.13
C HIS A 238 13.61 -6.83 7.87
N HIS A 239 13.54 -6.21 6.68
CA HIS A 239 13.38 -6.90 5.39
C HIS A 239 14.35 -6.37 4.32
N PRO A 240 15.68 -6.45 4.55
CA PRO A 240 16.69 -5.74 3.75
C PRO A 240 16.79 -6.19 2.30
N ARG A 241 16.40 -7.44 2.00
CA ARG A 241 16.43 -8.00 0.64
C ARG A 241 15.14 -7.78 -0.13
N ALA A 242 14.05 -7.40 0.53
CA ALA A 242 12.73 -7.44 -0.07
C ALA A 242 12.56 -6.41 -1.20
N VAL A 243 11.83 -6.80 -2.25
CA VAL A 243 11.41 -5.89 -3.30
C VAL A 243 10.40 -4.91 -2.72
N ARG A 244 10.70 -3.61 -2.82
CA ARG A 244 9.92 -2.57 -2.15
C ARG A 244 8.75 -2.11 -3.01
N LEU A 245 7.55 -2.59 -2.73
CA LEU A 245 6.33 -2.09 -3.34
C LEU A 245 5.88 -0.78 -2.67
N SER A 246 5.01 -0.04 -3.35
CA SER A 246 4.46 1.23 -2.90
C SER A 246 3.04 1.39 -3.43
N ILE A 247 2.11 1.83 -2.59
CA ILE A 247 0.78 2.25 -3.05
C ILE A 247 0.77 3.68 -3.63
N HIS A 248 1.87 4.42 -3.56
CA HIS A 248 2.00 5.71 -4.23
C HIS A 248 2.60 5.53 -5.63
N PRO A 249 2.25 6.39 -6.61
CA PRO A 249 2.93 6.43 -7.89
C PRO A 249 4.44 6.60 -7.73
N GLN A 250 5.21 5.81 -8.47
CA GLN A 250 6.67 5.90 -8.49
C GLN A 250 7.16 6.19 -9.92
N PRO A 251 8.22 7.00 -10.07
CA PRO A 251 8.85 7.17 -11.37
C PRO A 251 9.56 5.87 -11.79
N ILE A 252 9.68 5.67 -13.10
CA ILE A 252 10.48 4.58 -13.66
C ILE A 252 11.92 4.72 -13.16
N GLY A 253 12.56 3.60 -12.81
CA GLY A 253 13.90 3.57 -12.24
C GLY A 253 13.98 3.88 -10.74
N ALA A 254 12.86 4.18 -10.07
CA ALA A 254 12.85 4.33 -8.62
C ALA A 254 13.14 3.00 -7.90
N ALA A 255 13.73 3.09 -6.71
CA ALA A 255 13.93 1.92 -5.84
C ALA A 255 12.60 1.30 -5.36
N LYS A 256 11.55 2.12 -5.26
CA LYS A 256 10.19 1.68 -4.91
C LYS A 256 9.41 1.39 -6.19
N PHE A 257 8.70 0.27 -6.24
CA PHE A 257 7.80 -0.06 -7.33
C PHE A 257 6.37 0.32 -6.97
N GLY A 258 5.79 1.30 -7.66
CA GLY A 258 4.39 1.66 -7.48
C GLY A 258 3.49 0.52 -7.98
N ILE A 259 2.62 -0.04 -7.13
CA ILE A 259 1.67 -1.10 -7.53
C ILE A 259 0.23 -0.60 -7.39
N ARG A 260 -0.57 -0.83 -8.42
CA ARG A 260 -2.01 -0.61 -8.44
C ARG A 260 -2.70 -1.88 -7.95
N LEU A 261 -3.56 -1.76 -6.95
CA LEU A 261 -4.22 -2.91 -6.33
C LEU A 261 -5.53 -3.28 -7.03
N LEU A 262 -6.28 -2.27 -7.46
CA LEU A 262 -7.56 -2.39 -8.16
C LEU A 262 -7.70 -1.24 -9.16
N ASP A 263 -8.64 -1.39 -10.08
CA ASP A 263 -8.95 -0.32 -11.01
C ASP A 263 -9.58 0.89 -10.30
N ALA A 264 -9.10 2.08 -10.66
CA ALA A 264 -9.54 3.34 -10.10
C ALA A 264 -9.23 4.48 -11.08
N PRO A 265 -10.18 5.41 -11.34
CA PRO A 265 -9.93 6.54 -12.23
C PRO A 265 -8.80 7.46 -11.74
N ASP A 266 -8.70 7.66 -10.43
CA ASP A 266 -7.61 8.42 -9.81
C ASP A 266 -6.48 7.48 -9.40
N VAL A 267 -5.29 7.75 -9.94
CA VAL A 267 -4.04 7.05 -9.64
C VAL A 267 -3.60 7.20 -8.19
N TRP A 268 -4.29 7.96 -7.33
CA TRP A 268 -4.03 8.06 -5.88
C TRP A 268 -5.04 7.30 -5.02
N THR A 269 -6.14 6.79 -5.60
CA THR A 269 -7.16 6.03 -4.87
C THR A 269 -6.61 4.71 -4.35
N THR A 270 -6.89 4.42 -3.09
CA THR A 270 -6.57 3.15 -2.42
C THR A 270 -7.83 2.62 -1.72
N PRO A 271 -7.91 1.32 -1.44
CA PRO A 271 -9.11 0.70 -0.86
C PRO A 271 -9.61 1.37 0.42
N TRP A 272 -8.67 1.82 1.25
CA TRP A 272 -8.99 2.48 2.51
C TRP A 272 -9.40 3.96 2.36
N HIS A 273 -9.44 4.49 1.14
CA HIS A 273 -9.93 5.83 0.81
C HIS A 273 -11.11 5.80 -0.16
N SER A 274 -11.79 4.66 -0.28
CA SER A 274 -12.86 4.44 -1.26
C SER A 274 -13.86 3.40 -0.78
N ALA A 275 -14.91 3.23 -1.57
CA ALA A 275 -15.79 2.08 -1.61
C ALA A 275 -15.63 1.37 -2.97
N ALA A 276 -15.85 0.06 -3.00
CA ALA A 276 -15.89 -0.70 -4.24
C ALA A 276 -17.27 -0.60 -4.90
N LEU A 277 -17.29 -0.43 -6.22
CA LEU A 277 -18.48 -0.54 -7.07
C LEU A 277 -18.29 -1.76 -7.99
N HIS A 278 -19.22 -2.71 -7.93
CA HIS A 278 -19.34 -3.81 -8.89
C HIS A 278 -20.13 -3.34 -10.09
N ARG A 279 -19.53 -3.37 -11.27
CA ARG A 279 -20.12 -2.84 -12.51
C ARG A 279 -20.97 -3.89 -13.21
N THR A 280 -21.86 -3.43 -14.08
CA THR A 280 -22.73 -4.30 -14.89
C THR A 280 -21.95 -5.17 -15.89
N ASP A 281 -20.74 -4.78 -16.27
CA ASP A 281 -19.81 -5.58 -17.09
C ASP A 281 -18.99 -6.60 -16.28
N GLY A 282 -19.25 -6.72 -14.97
CA GLY A 282 -18.56 -7.64 -14.06
C GLY A 282 -17.22 -7.13 -13.52
N THR A 283 -16.78 -5.92 -13.91
CA THR A 283 -15.56 -5.32 -13.39
C THR A 283 -15.78 -4.64 -12.03
N TRP A 284 -14.68 -4.36 -11.33
CA TRP A 284 -14.69 -3.65 -10.06
C TRP A 284 -13.94 -2.32 -10.17
N THR A 285 -14.53 -1.25 -9.66
CA THR A 285 -13.88 0.07 -9.63
C THR A 285 -13.91 0.63 -8.21
N LEU A 286 -12.79 1.21 -7.77
CA LEU A 286 -12.72 1.98 -6.52
C LEU A 286 -13.08 3.45 -6.75
N MET A 287 -13.97 3.99 -5.91
CA MET A 287 -14.34 5.41 -5.93
C MET A 287 -14.83 5.89 -4.55
N PRO A 288 -14.95 7.20 -4.29
CA PRO A 288 -15.54 7.68 -3.04
C PRO A 288 -16.94 7.12 -2.80
N ARG A 289 -17.26 6.74 -1.56
CA ARG A 289 -18.57 6.19 -1.17
C ARG A 289 -19.75 7.00 -1.73
N THR A 290 -19.74 8.33 -1.60
CA THR A 290 -20.83 9.19 -2.08
C THR A 290 -21.05 9.11 -3.59
N ARG A 291 -20.00 8.81 -4.37
CA ARG A 291 -20.12 8.59 -5.81
C ARG A 291 -20.65 7.20 -6.12
N ALA A 292 -20.18 6.17 -5.40
CA ALA A 292 -20.68 4.82 -5.57
C ALA A 292 -22.18 4.74 -5.25
N GLU A 293 -22.63 5.48 -4.22
CA GLU A 293 -24.04 5.62 -3.83
C GLU A 293 -24.94 6.24 -4.90
N GLN A 294 -24.40 7.11 -5.75
CA GLN A 294 -25.16 7.70 -6.86
C GLN A 294 -25.29 6.77 -8.06
N LEU A 295 -24.48 5.72 -8.13
CA LEU A 295 -24.36 4.84 -9.29
C LEU A 295 -24.91 3.44 -9.04
N GLY A 296 -25.34 3.14 -7.81
CA GLY A 296 -25.73 1.79 -7.46
C GLY A 296 -26.28 1.64 -6.04
N ARG A 297 -26.67 0.41 -5.73
CA ARG A 297 -27.26 0.00 -4.46
C ARG A 297 -26.23 -0.56 -3.48
N LEU A 298 -26.36 -0.22 -2.20
CA LEU A 298 -25.48 -0.73 -1.15
C LEU A 298 -25.77 -2.21 -0.86
N VAL A 299 -24.75 -3.05 -0.99
CA VAL A 299 -24.79 -4.48 -0.65
C VAL A 299 -24.22 -4.70 0.74
N HIS A 300 -24.92 -5.52 1.53
CA HIS A 300 -24.47 -5.97 2.84
C HIS A 300 -23.96 -7.41 2.77
N ARG A 301 -22.85 -7.71 3.45
CA ARG A 301 -22.32 -9.06 3.63
C ARG A 301 -21.85 -9.23 5.07
N HIS A 302 -22.04 -10.43 5.62
CA HIS A 302 -21.65 -10.76 7.01
C HIS A 302 -22.15 -9.74 8.05
N GLY A 303 -23.36 -9.19 7.84
CA GLY A 303 -23.97 -8.23 8.76
C GLY A 303 -23.47 -6.78 8.65
N GLY A 304 -22.59 -6.45 7.70
CA GLY A 304 -22.09 -5.08 7.50
C GLY A 304 -22.12 -4.60 6.04
N PRO A 305 -21.95 -3.29 5.79
CA PRO A 305 -21.85 -2.75 4.43
C PRO A 305 -20.59 -3.29 3.74
N SER A 306 -20.71 -3.72 2.48
CA SER A 306 -19.62 -4.39 1.75
C SER A 306 -19.14 -3.60 0.55
N HIS A 307 -20.06 -3.22 -0.35
CA HIS A 307 -19.78 -2.53 -1.61
C HIS A 307 -21.08 -2.01 -2.22
N TYR A 308 -21.00 -1.33 -3.35
CA TYR A 308 -22.16 -0.98 -4.18
C TYR A 308 -22.23 -1.89 -5.40
N GLU A 309 -23.43 -2.27 -5.81
CA GLU A 309 -23.71 -2.87 -7.13
C GLU A 309 -24.29 -1.80 -8.05
N GLN A 310 -23.69 -1.62 -9.23
CA GLN A 310 -24.17 -0.67 -10.23
C GLN A 310 -25.56 -1.07 -10.72
N ASP A 311 -26.43 -0.07 -10.85
CA ASP A 311 -27.78 -0.24 -11.40
C ASP A 311 -27.78 -0.64 -12.88
#